data_AF-A0A0R3X3U8-F1
#
_entry.id   AF-A0A0R3X3U8-F1
#
_cell.length_a   1.000
_cell.length_b   1.000
_cell.length_c   1.000
_cell.angle_alpha   90.00
_cell.angle_beta   90.00
_cell.angle_gamma   90.00
#
_symmetry.space_group_name_H-M   'P 1'
#
loop_
_entity.id
_entity.type
_entity.pdbx_description
1 polymer ?
#
loop_
_entity_poly.entity_id
_entity_poly.type
_entity_poly.pdbx_seq_one_letter_code
_entity_poly.pdbx_strand_id
1 'polypeptide(L)'
;MDGKSVKDLSPDWIRKHIGVVLQNSDLFDLSIRDNIAFGDCSRELPMSDIIEAAKVANIHDFITSLPMGYDTKVGIQGSQLSGGQRQRLAIARALVRRPAVLLLDEATSALDAENERDVQEALSQTIAKAKITCVVVAHRLSTVEACDFVVVVDHGQKIECGPPGALLQARGAFYALHSASG
;
A
#
# COMPACT_ATOMS: atom_id res chain seq x y z
N MET A 1 -9.72 6.59 16.60
CA MET A 1 -8.27 6.31 16.66
C MET A 1 -7.84 6.42 18.11
N ASP A 2 -7.20 5.39 18.66
CA ASP A 2 -6.73 5.35 20.06
C ASP A 2 -7.79 5.77 21.09
N GLY A 3 -9.02 5.24 20.93
CA GLY A 3 -10.15 5.56 21.82
C GLY A 3 -10.81 6.93 21.61
N LYS A 4 -10.29 7.78 20.72
CA LYS A 4 -10.89 9.08 20.36
C LYS A 4 -11.69 8.99 19.07
N SER A 5 -12.81 9.72 19.01
CA SER A 5 -13.59 9.89 17.78
C SER A 5 -12.75 10.63 16.74
N VAL A 6 -12.82 10.17 15.48
CA VAL A 6 -12.13 10.83 14.36
C VAL A 6 -12.68 12.24 14.14
N LYS A 7 -13.96 12.50 14.50
CA LYS A 7 -14.59 13.81 14.38
C LYS A 7 -13.97 14.87 15.31
N ASP A 8 -13.30 14.43 16.37
CA ASP A 8 -12.72 15.30 17.39
C ASP A 8 -11.22 15.55 17.16
N LEU A 9 -10.64 14.94 16.13
CA LEU A 9 -9.22 15.05 15.77
C LEU A 9 -9.04 16.05 14.63
N SER A 10 -7.91 16.76 14.61
CA SER A 10 -7.64 17.68 13.52
C SER A 10 -7.43 16.91 12.20
N PRO A 11 -7.98 17.39 11.07
CA PRO A 11 -7.78 16.75 9.78
C PRO A 11 -6.31 16.54 9.42
N ASP A 12 -5.45 17.51 9.75
CA ASP A 12 -4.02 17.42 9.46
C ASP A 12 -3.32 16.37 10.31
N TRP A 13 -3.73 16.20 11.58
CA TRP A 13 -3.20 15.12 12.41
C TRP A 13 -3.61 13.75 11.86
N ILE A 14 -4.89 13.58 11.51
CA ILE A 14 -5.38 12.33 10.90
C ILE A 14 -4.61 12.03 9.62
N ARG A 15 -4.54 13.02 8.73
CA ARG A 15 -3.84 12.90 7.45
C ARG A 15 -2.38 12.57 7.63
N LYS A 16 -1.71 13.00 8.72
CA LYS A 16 -0.32 12.66 9.08
C LYS A 16 -0.13 11.25 9.64
N HIS A 17 -1.18 10.63 10.18
CA HIS A 17 -1.09 9.27 10.74
C HIS A 17 -1.61 8.19 9.78
N ILE A 18 -2.32 8.57 8.72
CA ILE A 18 -2.87 7.64 7.72
C ILE A 18 -2.17 7.78 6.38
N GLY A 19 -1.48 6.73 5.93
CA GLY A 19 -0.97 6.60 4.56
C GLY A 19 -2.03 5.97 3.68
N VAL A 20 -2.23 6.48 2.47
CA VAL A 20 -3.25 5.96 1.54
C VAL A 20 -2.60 5.67 0.19
N VAL A 21 -2.87 4.47 -0.33
CA VAL A 21 -2.52 4.06 -1.68
C VAL A 21 -3.79 3.68 -2.41
N LEU A 22 -4.12 4.42 -3.47
CA LEU A 22 -5.31 4.22 -4.28
C LEU A 22 -4.99 3.34 -5.50
N GLN A 23 -6.02 2.72 -6.08
CA GLN A 23 -5.92 1.92 -7.30
C GLN A 23 -5.26 2.71 -8.44
N ASN A 24 -5.69 3.96 -8.62
CA ASN A 24 -5.07 4.91 -9.55
C ASN A 24 -4.26 5.93 -8.74
N SER A 25 -2.95 5.72 -8.67
CA SER A 25 -2.04 6.64 -8.02
C SER A 25 -1.44 7.61 -9.03
N ASP A 26 -1.99 8.83 -9.08
CA ASP A 26 -1.38 9.93 -9.81
C ASP A 26 -0.02 10.28 -9.21
N LEU A 27 0.95 10.46 -10.10
CA LEU A 27 2.29 10.95 -9.80
C LEU A 27 2.45 12.35 -10.36
N PHE A 28 3.20 13.18 -9.65
CA PHE A 28 3.52 14.52 -10.10
C PHE A 28 4.60 14.45 -11.18
N ASP A 29 4.59 15.39 -12.13
CA ASP A 29 5.63 15.55 -13.15
C ASP A 29 6.93 16.12 -12.53
N LEU A 30 7.52 15.33 -11.64
CA LEU A 30 8.73 15.61 -10.86
C LEU A 30 9.67 14.41 -10.95
N SER A 31 10.82 14.50 -10.27
CA SER A 31 11.71 13.35 -10.14
C SER A 31 11.08 12.23 -9.30
N ILE A 32 11.62 11.02 -9.40
CA ILE A 32 11.26 9.89 -8.53
C ILE A 32 11.49 10.26 -7.05
N ARG A 33 12.63 10.88 -6.74
CA ARG A 33 12.95 11.37 -5.39
C ARG A 33 11.85 12.27 -4.86
N ASP A 34 11.46 13.27 -5.64
CA ASP A 34 10.50 14.30 -5.20
C ASP A 34 9.09 13.71 -5.06
N ASN A 35 8.73 12.76 -5.92
CA ASN A 35 7.46 12.03 -5.79
C ASN A 35 7.39 11.23 -4.49
N ILE A 36 8.47 10.54 -4.09
CA ILE A 36 8.53 9.86 -2.80
C ILE A 36 8.48 10.90 -1.68
N ALA A 37 9.31 11.94 -1.77
CA ALA A 37 9.43 12.96 -0.73
C ALA A 37 8.13 13.71 -0.46
N PHE A 38 7.27 13.85 -1.49
CA PHE A 38 5.93 14.43 -1.34
C PHE A 38 5.05 13.68 -0.33
N GLY A 39 5.40 12.44 0.05
CA GLY A 39 4.75 11.71 1.13
C GLY A 39 4.83 12.39 2.49
N ASP A 40 5.89 13.17 2.77
CA ASP A 40 6.07 13.91 4.02
C ASP A 40 6.62 15.33 3.76
N CYS A 41 5.72 16.27 3.51
CA CYS A 41 6.07 17.69 3.35
C CYS A 41 6.30 18.43 4.70
N SER A 42 6.27 17.73 5.84
CA SER A 42 6.42 18.37 7.15
C SER A 42 7.86 18.55 7.59
N ARG A 43 8.80 17.90 6.90
CA ARG A 43 10.24 17.95 7.15
C ARG A 43 11.01 17.78 5.84
N GLU A 44 12.27 18.19 5.84
CA GLU A 44 13.20 17.76 4.79
C GLU A 44 13.51 16.27 4.98
N LEU A 45 13.34 15.51 3.90
CA LEU A 45 13.59 14.07 3.90
C LEU A 45 15.03 13.77 3.47
N PRO A 46 15.85 13.14 4.33
CA PRO A 46 17.17 12.71 3.91
C PRO A 46 17.04 11.59 2.88
N MET A 47 18.01 11.52 1.97
CA MET A 47 18.01 10.52 0.89
C MET A 47 17.95 9.08 1.43
N SER A 48 18.49 8.84 2.63
CA SER A 48 18.41 7.53 3.32
C SER A 48 16.98 7.07 3.55
N ASP A 49 16.08 7.97 3.97
CA ASP A 49 14.67 7.64 4.24
C ASP A 49 13.93 7.34 2.93
N ILE A 50 14.26 8.07 1.86
CA ILE A 50 13.70 7.86 0.52
C ILE A 50 14.14 6.49 -0.03
N ILE A 51 15.42 6.14 0.16
CA ILE A 51 15.96 4.84 -0.25
C ILE A 51 15.34 3.70 0.58
N GLU A 52 15.19 3.89 1.90
CA GLU A 52 14.53 2.91 2.78
C GLU A 52 13.10 2.64 2.30
N ALA A 53 12.31 3.69 2.06
CA ALA A 53 10.94 3.55 1.57
C ALA A 53 10.87 2.85 0.19
N ALA A 54 11.78 3.20 -0.73
CA ALA A 54 11.85 2.57 -2.05
C ALA A 54 12.28 1.09 -2.00
N LYS A 55 13.12 0.70 -1.03
CA LYS A 55 13.50 -0.70 -0.82
C LYS A 55 12.33 -1.51 -0.29
N VAL A 56 11.61 -0.99 0.70
CA VAL A 56 10.40 -1.64 1.22
C VAL A 56 9.35 -1.81 0.12
N ALA A 57 9.19 -0.82 -0.75
CA ALA A 57 8.26 -0.90 -1.87
C ALA A 57 8.79 -1.73 -3.07
N ASN A 58 9.94 -2.40 -2.93
CA ASN A 58 10.58 -3.20 -3.96
C ASN A 58 10.74 -2.47 -5.32
N ILE A 59 11.14 -1.20 -5.29
CA ILE A 59 11.38 -0.37 -6.49
C ILE A 59 12.79 0.22 -6.55
N HIS A 60 13.57 0.09 -5.47
CA HIS A 60 14.93 0.62 -5.39
C HIS A 60 15.82 0.16 -6.55
N ASP A 61 15.86 -1.15 -6.82
CA ASP A 61 16.76 -1.72 -7.83
C ASP A 61 16.42 -1.22 -9.23
N PHE A 62 15.13 -1.15 -9.54
CA PHE A 62 14.64 -0.51 -10.77
C PHE A 62 15.10 0.95 -10.86
N ILE A 63 14.92 1.74 -9.79
CA ILE A 63 15.33 3.15 -9.78
C ILE A 63 16.83 3.26 -10.02
N THR A 64 17.65 2.44 -9.36
CA THR A 64 19.11 2.46 -9.53
C THR A 64 19.57 1.99 -10.91
N SER A 65 18.76 1.21 -11.62
CA SER A 65 19.04 0.81 -13.01
C SER A 65 18.85 1.94 -14.02
N LEU A 66 18.11 3.01 -13.66
CA LEU A 66 17.86 4.14 -14.54
C LEU A 66 19.12 5.03 -14.67
N PRO A 67 19.40 5.61 -15.85
CA PRO A 67 20.59 6.44 -16.05
C PRO A 67 20.73 7.62 -15.07
N MET A 68 19.59 8.19 -14.65
CA MET A 68 19.52 9.30 -13.71
C MET A 68 19.13 8.85 -12.29
N GLY A 69 18.99 7.55 -12.05
CA GLY A 69 18.59 7.04 -10.75
C GLY A 69 17.31 7.68 -10.22
N TYR A 70 17.38 8.17 -8.98
CA TYR A 70 16.30 8.89 -8.31
C TYR A 70 16.00 10.27 -8.89
N ASP A 71 16.91 10.85 -9.67
CA ASP A 71 16.71 12.12 -10.39
C ASP A 71 15.92 11.92 -11.70
N THR A 72 15.60 10.68 -12.07
CA THR A 72 14.78 10.40 -13.25
C THR A 72 13.41 11.04 -13.11
N LYS A 73 12.97 11.77 -14.14
CA LYS A 73 11.62 12.34 -14.20
C LYS A 73 10.60 11.27 -14.56
N VAL A 74 9.48 11.23 -13.85
CA VAL A 74 8.43 10.22 -14.10
C VAL A 74 7.51 10.59 -15.28
N GLY A 75 7.54 11.85 -15.71
CA GLY A 75 6.67 12.39 -16.75
C GLY A 75 5.27 12.71 -16.24
N ILE A 76 4.44 13.32 -17.10
CA ILE A 76 3.05 13.67 -16.80
C ILE A 76 2.30 12.41 -16.33
N GLN A 77 1.78 12.44 -15.09
CA GLN A 77 1.07 11.33 -14.45
C GLN A 77 1.85 10.00 -14.44
N GLY A 78 3.19 10.08 -14.41
CA GLY A 78 4.05 8.90 -14.39
C GLY A 78 4.08 8.13 -15.72
N SER A 79 3.85 8.80 -16.86
CA SER A 79 3.78 8.18 -18.18
C SER A 79 5.03 7.39 -18.59
N GLN A 80 6.18 7.62 -17.94
CA GLN A 80 7.42 6.87 -18.19
C GLN A 80 7.54 5.57 -17.38
N LEU A 81 6.54 5.24 -16.55
CA LEU A 81 6.55 4.09 -15.66
C LEU A 81 5.44 3.10 -16.03
N SER A 82 5.71 1.80 -15.86
CA SER A 82 4.66 0.77 -15.94
C SER A 82 3.63 0.93 -14.82
N GLY A 83 2.46 0.30 -14.95
CA GLY A 83 1.43 0.28 -13.90
C GLY A 83 1.98 -0.14 -12.54
N GLY A 84 2.67 -1.28 -12.49
CA GLY A 84 3.28 -1.78 -11.26
C GLY A 84 4.41 -0.91 -10.71
N GLN A 85 5.18 -0.22 -11.57
CA GLN A 85 6.21 0.73 -11.12
C GLN A 85 5.56 1.97 -10.48
N ARG A 86 4.51 2.53 -11.09
CA ARG A 86 3.76 3.66 -10.51
C ARG A 86 3.18 3.30 -9.16
N GLN A 87 2.63 2.09 -9.04
CA GLN A 87 2.02 1.61 -7.82
C GLN A 87 3.04 1.41 -6.70
N ARG A 88 4.20 0.78 -7.00
CA ARG A 88 5.31 0.68 -6.04
C ARG A 88 5.85 2.05 -5.62
N LEU A 89 5.92 3.02 -6.54
CA LEU A 89 6.31 4.38 -6.20
C LEU A 89 5.29 5.06 -5.27
N ALA A 90 3.99 4.81 -5.47
CA ALA A 90 2.94 5.30 -4.59
C ALA A 90 2.98 4.66 -3.20
N ILE A 91 3.32 3.37 -3.11
CA ILE A 91 3.58 2.68 -1.84
C ILE A 91 4.78 3.32 -1.12
N ALA A 92 5.90 3.55 -1.81
CA ALA A 92 7.07 4.23 -1.23
C ALA A 92 6.69 5.64 -0.71
N ARG A 93 5.90 6.40 -1.48
CA ARG A 93 5.36 7.70 -1.08
C ARG A 93 4.49 7.62 0.17
N ALA A 94 3.67 6.59 0.33
CA ALA A 94 2.85 6.41 1.54
C ALA A 94 3.71 6.01 2.76
N LEU A 95 4.74 5.19 2.55
CA LEU A 95 5.59 4.65 3.60
C LEU A 95 6.64 5.62 4.16
N VAL A 96 7.12 6.57 3.34
CA VAL A 96 8.18 7.51 3.77
C VAL A 96 7.76 8.35 4.99
N ARG A 97 6.45 8.58 5.17
CA ARG A 97 5.91 9.31 6.32
C ARG A 97 5.77 8.45 7.58
N ARG A 98 6.03 7.14 7.50
CA ARG A 98 5.90 6.19 8.62
C ARG A 98 4.51 6.26 9.28
N PRO A 99 3.43 6.02 8.52
CA PRO A 99 2.07 6.16 9.03
C PRO A 99 1.76 5.10 10.10
N ALA A 100 0.89 5.44 11.05
CA ALA A 100 0.36 4.48 12.02
C ALA A 100 -0.69 3.55 11.38
N VAL A 101 -1.40 4.05 10.37
CA VAL A 101 -2.39 3.29 9.59
C VAL A 101 -2.08 3.39 8.11
N LEU A 102 -2.02 2.26 7.41
CA LEU A 102 -1.86 2.20 5.96
C LEU A 102 -3.15 1.66 5.33
N LEU A 103 -3.72 2.43 4.39
CA LEU A 103 -4.89 2.04 3.61
C LEU A 103 -4.44 1.69 2.20
N LEU A 104 -4.70 0.46 1.77
CA LEU A 104 -4.37 -0.05 0.45
C LEU A 104 -5.67 -0.37 -0.29
N ASP A 105 -6.03 0.47 -1.25
CA ASP A 105 -7.23 0.31 -2.06
C ASP A 105 -6.85 -0.26 -3.43
N GLU A 106 -6.99 -1.57 -3.59
CA GLU A 106 -6.56 -2.34 -4.77
C GLU A 106 -5.10 -2.09 -5.17
N ALA A 107 -4.26 -1.76 -4.18
CA ALA A 107 -2.90 -1.30 -4.38
C ALA A 107 -1.92 -2.38 -4.89
N THR A 108 -2.39 -3.60 -5.16
CA THR A 108 -1.59 -4.69 -5.75
C THR A 108 -2.13 -5.18 -7.08
N SER A 109 -3.26 -4.63 -7.55
CA SER A 109 -3.95 -5.09 -8.75
C SER A 109 -3.13 -4.94 -10.04
N ALA A 110 -2.28 -3.91 -10.13
CA ALA A 110 -1.44 -3.62 -11.27
C ALA A 110 -0.01 -4.20 -11.16
N LEU A 111 0.26 -5.02 -10.13
CA LEU A 111 1.51 -5.74 -9.99
C LEU A 111 1.45 -7.07 -10.78
N ASP A 112 2.52 -7.34 -11.52
CA ASP A 112 2.76 -8.65 -12.13
C ASP A 112 2.89 -9.70 -11.02
N ALA A 113 2.33 -10.91 -11.23
CA ALA A 113 2.21 -11.94 -10.19
C ALA A 113 3.53 -12.37 -9.54
N GLU A 114 4.65 -12.26 -10.26
CA GLU A 114 5.99 -12.53 -9.75
C GLU A 114 6.44 -11.45 -8.75
N ASN A 115 6.25 -10.18 -9.10
CA ASN A 115 6.62 -9.04 -8.24
C ASN A 115 5.63 -8.83 -7.08
N GLU A 116 4.37 -9.27 -7.23
CA GLU A 116 3.32 -9.07 -6.21
C GLU A 116 3.69 -9.75 -4.90
N ARG A 117 4.19 -10.98 -4.94
CA ARG A 117 4.58 -11.74 -3.73
C ARG A 117 5.71 -11.04 -2.99
N ASP A 118 6.76 -10.64 -3.69
CA ASP A 118 7.91 -9.97 -3.09
C ASP A 118 7.51 -8.63 -2.45
N VAL A 119 6.66 -7.85 -3.12
CA VAL A 119 6.12 -6.60 -2.57
C VAL A 119 5.26 -6.86 -1.35
N GLN A 120 4.37 -7.86 -1.40
CA GLN A 120 3.51 -8.21 -0.27
C GLN A 120 4.32 -8.71 0.93
N GLU A 121 5.35 -9.51 0.72
CA GLU A 121 6.22 -10.00 1.79
C GLU A 121 7.00 -8.84 2.41
N ALA A 122 7.67 -8.01 1.59
CA ALA A 122 8.42 -6.85 2.08
C ALA A 122 7.52 -5.86 2.84
N LEU A 123 6.31 -5.64 2.34
CA LEU A 123 5.31 -4.78 2.96
C LEU A 123 4.82 -5.38 4.29
N SER A 124 4.49 -6.67 4.31
CA SER A 124 4.04 -7.38 5.53
C SER A 124 5.11 -7.38 6.62
N GLN A 125 6.37 -7.65 6.25
CA GLN A 125 7.51 -7.59 7.17
C GLN A 125 7.69 -6.17 7.73
N THR A 126 7.56 -5.14 6.89
CA THR A 126 7.70 -3.75 7.34
C THR A 126 6.55 -3.33 8.24
N ILE A 127 5.31 -3.66 7.87
CA ILE A 127 4.10 -3.42 8.66
C ILE A 127 4.27 -4.06 10.04
N ALA A 128 4.69 -5.33 10.10
CA ALA A 128 4.91 -6.04 11.35
C ALA A 128 6.02 -5.41 12.20
N LYS A 129 7.19 -5.10 11.59
CA LYS A 129 8.33 -4.51 12.30
C LYS A 129 8.03 -3.11 12.85
N ALA A 130 7.34 -2.29 12.06
CA ALA A 130 7.00 -0.91 12.43
C ALA A 130 5.67 -0.79 13.18
N LYS A 131 4.96 -1.91 13.41
CA LYS A 131 3.64 -1.96 14.08
C LYS A 131 2.61 -1.05 13.42
N ILE A 132 2.60 -1.03 12.08
CA ILE A 132 1.64 -0.27 11.28
C ILE A 132 0.34 -1.07 11.25
N THR A 133 -0.81 -0.41 11.44
CA THR A 133 -2.11 -1.05 11.18
C THR A 133 -2.41 -0.97 9.69
N CYS A 134 -2.56 -2.10 9.01
CA CYS A 134 -2.86 -2.13 7.58
C CYS A 134 -4.33 -2.50 7.33
N VAL A 135 -5.00 -1.76 6.45
CA VAL A 135 -6.33 -2.09 5.95
C VAL A 135 -6.23 -2.22 4.44
N VAL A 136 -6.60 -3.40 3.93
CA VAL A 136 -6.48 -3.73 2.51
C VAL A 136 -7.86 -3.99 1.95
N VAL A 137 -8.17 -3.33 0.83
CA VAL A 137 -9.28 -3.66 -0.05
C VAL A 137 -8.66 -4.38 -1.25
N ALA A 138 -8.99 -5.65 -1.42
CA ALA A 138 -8.40 -6.49 -2.47
C ALA A 138 -9.47 -7.29 -3.19
N HIS A 139 -9.33 -7.37 -4.51
CA HIS A 139 -10.06 -8.32 -5.37
C HIS A 139 -9.27 -9.61 -5.59
N ARG A 140 -7.99 -9.65 -5.20
CA ARG A 140 -7.14 -10.83 -5.29
C ARG A 140 -7.16 -11.59 -3.98
N LEU A 141 -7.64 -12.82 -4.04
CA LEU A 141 -7.79 -13.70 -2.89
C LEU A 141 -6.48 -14.00 -2.18
N SER A 142 -5.39 -14.18 -2.93
CA SER A 142 -4.03 -14.37 -2.40
C SER A 142 -3.60 -13.26 -1.43
N THR A 143 -4.04 -12.03 -1.69
CA THR A 143 -3.76 -10.87 -0.82
C THR A 143 -4.56 -10.95 0.48
N VAL A 144 -5.81 -11.39 0.39
CA VAL A 144 -6.73 -11.50 1.52
C VAL A 144 -6.35 -12.67 2.44
N GLU A 145 -5.84 -13.77 1.87
CA GLU A 145 -5.34 -14.93 2.64
C GLU A 145 -4.13 -14.62 3.50
N ALA A 146 -3.30 -13.66 3.08
CA ALA A 146 -2.13 -13.22 3.83
C ALA A 146 -2.47 -12.29 5.02
N CYS A 147 -3.74 -11.91 5.19
CA CYS A 147 -4.18 -10.98 6.24
C CYS A 147 -4.47 -11.70 7.57
N ASP A 148 -4.21 -11.02 8.68
CA ASP A 148 -4.52 -11.53 10.03
C ASP A 148 -6.03 -11.67 10.28
N PHE A 149 -6.83 -10.81 9.63
CA PHE A 149 -8.27 -10.72 9.82
C PHE A 149 -8.97 -10.26 8.54
N VAL A 150 -10.09 -10.89 8.21
CA VAL A 150 -10.87 -10.61 7.01
C VAL A 150 -12.27 -10.15 7.40
N VAL A 151 -12.80 -9.19 6.63
CA VAL A 151 -14.18 -8.72 6.73
C VAL A 151 -14.81 -8.81 5.36
N VAL A 152 -15.87 -9.61 5.24
CA VAL A 152 -16.69 -9.70 4.03
C VAL A 152 -17.85 -8.74 4.16
N VAL A 153 -17.98 -7.85 3.16
CA VAL A 153 -19.03 -6.84 3.09
C VAL A 153 -19.91 -7.13 1.89
N ASP A 154 -21.22 -7.15 2.10
CA ASP A 154 -22.22 -7.27 1.04
C ASP A 154 -23.33 -6.25 1.26
N HIS A 155 -23.74 -5.56 0.20
CA HIS A 155 -24.72 -4.46 0.25
C HIS A 155 -24.48 -3.43 1.37
N GLY A 156 -23.20 -3.12 1.66
CA GLY A 156 -22.80 -2.17 2.70
C GLY A 156 -22.91 -2.71 4.14
N GLN A 157 -23.20 -3.99 4.31
CA GLN A 157 -23.27 -4.65 5.62
C GLN A 157 -22.18 -5.71 5.76
N LYS A 158 -21.64 -5.82 6.98
CA LYS A 158 -20.74 -6.91 7.33
C LYS A 158 -21.53 -8.22 7.40
N ILE A 159 -21.22 -9.16 6.53
CA ILE A 159 -21.87 -10.48 6.50
C ILE A 159 -21.04 -11.59 7.13
N GLU A 160 -19.71 -11.45 7.13
CA GLU A 160 -18.78 -12.45 7.68
C GLU A 160 -17.47 -11.76 8.11
N CYS A 161 -16.84 -12.23 9.20
CA CYS A 161 -15.53 -11.73 9.61
C CYS A 161 -14.77 -12.73 10.47
N GLY A 162 -13.45 -12.76 10.34
CA GLY A 162 -12.59 -13.66 11.12
C GLY A 162 -11.22 -13.89 10.46
N PRO A 163 -10.35 -14.69 11.08
CA PRO A 163 -9.11 -15.14 10.44
C PRO A 163 -9.40 -15.92 9.15
N PRO A 164 -8.64 -15.74 8.06
CA PRO A 164 -8.92 -16.38 6.77
C PRO A 164 -9.14 -17.89 6.86
N GLY A 165 -8.27 -18.60 7.59
CA GLY A 165 -8.37 -20.05 7.75
C GLY A 165 -9.65 -20.51 8.44
N ALA A 166 -10.17 -19.73 9.40
CA ALA A 166 -11.44 -20.04 10.06
C ALA A 166 -12.63 -19.83 9.12
N LEU A 167 -12.59 -18.77 8.30
CA LEU A 167 -13.64 -18.49 7.32
C LEU A 167 -13.69 -19.54 6.20
N LEU A 168 -12.54 -20.04 5.75
CA LEU A 168 -12.48 -21.14 4.79
C LEU A 168 -13.09 -22.43 5.33
N GLN A 169 -12.84 -22.74 6.61
CA GLN A 169 -13.43 -23.91 7.27
C GLN A 169 -14.94 -23.77 7.47
N ALA A 170 -15.43 -22.55 7.75
CA ALA A 170 -16.84 -22.26 7.94
C ALA A 170 -17.67 -22.44 6.64
N ARG A 171 -17.01 -22.44 5.48
CA ARG A 171 -17.64 -22.57 4.15
C ARG A 171 -18.74 -21.53 3.90
N GLY A 172 -18.55 -20.32 4.42
CA GLY A 172 -19.45 -19.17 4.28
C GLY A 172 -19.26 -18.37 2.99
N ALA A 173 -19.54 -17.07 3.05
CA ALA A 173 -19.44 -16.17 1.91
C ALA A 173 -18.00 -16.02 1.42
N PHE A 174 -17.04 -15.95 2.35
CA PHE A 174 -15.61 -15.93 2.02
C PHE A 174 -15.18 -17.17 1.24
N TYR A 175 -15.62 -18.36 1.67
CA TYR A 175 -15.34 -19.60 0.95
C TYR A 175 -15.98 -19.63 -0.44
N ALA A 176 -17.22 -19.13 -0.58
CA ALA A 176 -17.87 -19.04 -1.89
C ALA A 176 -17.06 -18.17 -2.86
N LEU A 177 -16.62 -16.99 -2.42
CA LEU A 177 -15.74 -16.10 -3.18
C LEU A 177 -14.40 -16.78 -3.54
N HIS A 178 -13.82 -17.53 -2.59
CA HIS A 178 -12.60 -18.31 -2.81
C HIS A 178 -12.82 -19.39 -3.88
N SER A 179 -13.92 -20.14 -3.81
CA SER A 179 -14.21 -21.25 -4.72
C SER A 179 -14.61 -20.80 -6.14
N ALA A 180 -15.14 -19.59 -6.29
CA ALA A 180 -15.52 -19.02 -7.59
C ALA A 180 -14.33 -18.39 -8.34
N SER A 181 -13.22 -18.12 -7.64
CA SER A 181 -12.02 -17.47 -8.19
C SER A 181 -10.88 -18.45 -8.51
N GLY A 182 -11.09 -19.75 -8.28
CA GLY A 182 -10.12 -20.83 -8.48
C GLY A 182 -10.31 -21.59 -9.79
#